data_AF-A0AA89BHL0-F1
#
_entry.id   AF-A0AA89BHL0-F1
#
_cell.length_a   1.000
_cell.length_b   1.000
_cell.length_c   1.000
_cell.angle_alpha   90.00
_cell.angle_beta   90.00
_cell.angle_gamma   90.00
#
_symmetry.space_group_name_H-M   'P 1'
#
loop_
_entity.id
_entity.type
_entity.pdbx_description
1 polymer ?
#
loop_
_entity_poly.entity_id
_entity_poly.type
_entity_poly.pdbx_seq_one_letter_code
_entity_poly.pdbx_strand_id
1 'polypeptide(L)'
;MYNNKTYSPEEVQSRLKEIRGNLKINRKNTTVYKRSLLSATDERISAQSIGYVGVAVLIIISGLIISMDVPRVITWMREFIKNRRDKT
;
A
#
# COMPACT_ATOMS: atom_id res chain seq x y z
N MET A 1 27.58 -18.90 50.04
CA MET A 1 28.81 -18.14 49.72
C MET A 1 28.52 -17.29 48.49
N TYR A 2 28.52 -15.95 48.62
CA TYR A 2 28.36 -15.04 47.48
C TYR A 2 29.72 -14.86 46.80
N ASN A 3 29.83 -15.20 45.52
CA ASN A 3 31.06 -15.00 44.74
C ASN A 3 31.16 -13.52 44.32
N ASN A 4 31.99 -12.75 45.01
CA ASN A 4 32.22 -11.33 44.73
C ASN A 4 33.27 -11.19 43.60
N LYS A 5 32.83 -11.35 42.36
CA LYS A 5 33.68 -10.97 41.22
C LYS A 5 33.84 -9.45 41.19
N THR A 6 35.03 -8.96 41.52
CA THR A 6 35.40 -7.55 41.37
C THR A 6 35.73 -7.31 39.90
N TYR A 7 34.85 -6.61 39.19
CA TYR A 7 35.04 -6.32 37.77
C TYR A 7 35.90 -5.08 37.58
N SER A 8 36.81 -5.13 36.60
CA SER A 8 37.56 -3.95 36.16
C SER A 8 36.59 -2.91 35.55
N PRO A 9 36.85 -1.60 35.71
CA PRO A 9 36.02 -0.54 35.11
C PRO A 9 35.77 -0.73 33.61
N GLU A 10 36.76 -1.28 32.90
CA GLU A 10 36.71 -1.52 31.46
C GLU A 10 35.76 -2.66 31.09
N GLU A 11 35.72 -3.71 31.92
CA GLU A 11 34.86 -4.87 31.73
C GLU A 11 33.39 -4.55 32.01
N VAL A 12 33.14 -3.62 32.95
CA VAL A 12 31.79 -3.09 33.21
C VAL A 12 31.30 -2.29 32.00
N GLN A 13 32.14 -1.43 31.44
CA GLN A 13 31.76 -0.62 30.27
C GLN A 13 31.50 -1.45 29.02
N SER A 14 32.30 -2.49 28.77
CA SER A 14 32.12 -3.37 27.62
C SER A 14 30.79 -4.13 27.69
N ARG A 15 30.46 -4.71 28.85
CA ARG A 15 29.16 -5.38 29.08
C ARG A 15 27.99 -4.40 29.00
N LEU A 16 28.14 -3.18 29.50
CA LEU A 16 27.11 -2.16 29.41
C LEU A 16 26.84 -1.76 27.94
N LYS A 17 27.90 -1.68 27.12
CA LYS A 17 27.81 -1.39 25.69
C LYS A 17 27.13 -2.54 24.93
N GLU A 18 27.44 -3.78 25.27
CA GLU A 18 26.82 -4.97 24.69
C GLU A 18 25.32 -5.05 25.02
N ILE A 19 24.96 -4.88 26.29
CA ILE A 19 23.56 -4.86 26.74
C ILE A 19 22.80 -3.73 26.04
N ARG A 20 23.35 -2.50 26.01
CA ARG A 20 22.74 -1.37 25.31
C ARG A 20 22.63 -1.59 23.79
N GLY A 21 23.57 -2.33 23.19
CA GLY A 21 23.51 -2.72 21.79
C GLY A 21 22.38 -3.71 21.51
N ASN A 22 22.26 -4.74 22.34
CA ASN A 22 21.22 -5.76 22.23
C ASN A 22 19.82 -5.22 22.52
N LEU A 23 19.68 -4.22 23.39
CA LEU A 23 18.39 -3.54 23.65
C LEU A 23 18.02 -2.48 22.60
N LYS A 24 18.98 -2.00 21.78
CA LYS A 24 18.69 -1.08 20.67
C LYS A 24 18.12 -1.85 19.48
N ILE A 25 16.82 -2.13 19.54
CA ILE A 25 16.09 -2.64 18.39
C ILE A 25 16.05 -1.56 17.31
N ASN A 26 16.61 -1.84 16.13
CA ASN A 26 16.54 -0.93 14.99
C ASN A 26 15.07 -0.81 14.55
N ARG A 27 14.48 0.37 14.80
CA ARG A 27 13.06 0.66 14.53
C ARG A 27 12.66 0.32 13.09
N LYS A 28 13.57 0.52 12.12
CA LYS A 28 13.33 0.23 10.69
C LYS A 28 13.15 -1.26 10.38
N ASN A 29 13.70 -2.15 11.20
CA ASN A 29 13.57 -3.61 11.05
C ASN A 29 12.38 -4.19 11.82
N THR A 30 11.64 -3.38 12.58
CA THR A 30 10.49 -3.88 13.35
C THR A 30 9.33 -4.23 12.43
N THR A 31 8.59 -5.28 12.78
CA THR A 31 7.34 -5.67 12.11
C THR A 31 6.30 -4.56 12.17
N VAL A 32 6.30 -3.77 13.24
CA VAL A 32 5.45 -2.58 13.40
C VAL A 32 5.76 -1.52 12.36
N TYR A 33 7.05 -1.20 12.14
CA TYR A 33 7.46 -0.26 11.09
C TYR A 33 7.13 -0.78 9.68
N LYS A 34 7.27 -2.09 9.45
CA LYS A 34 6.82 -2.70 8.18
C LYS A 34 5.30 -2.58 8.00
N ARG A 35 4.51 -2.83 9.05
CA ARG A 35 3.04 -2.70 9.05
C ARG A 35 2.55 -1.26 8.95
N SER A 36 3.35 -0.26 9.34
CA SER A 36 2.97 1.15 9.11
C SER A 36 3.17 1.59 7.66
N LEU A 37 4.07 0.93 6.92
CA LEU A 37 4.34 1.23 5.52
C LEU A 37 3.47 0.41 4.56
N LEU A 38 2.97 -0.73 5.03
CA LEU A 38 2.19 -1.67 4.23
C LEU A 38 0.81 -1.81 4.85
N SER A 39 -0.23 -1.50 4.08
CA SER A 39 -1.58 -1.94 4.44
C SER A 39 -1.57 -3.46 4.50
N ALA A 40 -1.80 -4.03 5.69
CA ALA A 40 -1.91 -5.47 5.84
C ALA A 40 -3.11 -5.97 5.03
N THR A 41 -2.96 -7.06 4.30
CA THR A 41 -4.08 -7.74 3.65
C THR A 41 -5.08 -8.17 4.73
N ASP A 42 -6.26 -7.55 4.72
CA ASP A 42 -7.36 -7.95 5.61
C ASP A 42 -8.18 -9.05 4.91
N GLU A 43 -8.02 -10.29 5.38
CA GLU A 43 -8.77 -11.45 4.88
C GLU A 43 -10.22 -11.49 5.38
N ARG A 44 -10.65 -10.55 6.23
CA ARG A 44 -12.03 -10.52 6.73
C ARG A 44 -12.98 -10.26 5.56
N ILE A 45 -13.91 -11.20 5.36
CA ILE A 45 -14.92 -11.14 4.29
C ILE A 45 -15.67 -9.80 4.28
N SER A 46 -15.94 -9.22 5.46
CA SER A 46 -16.59 -7.92 5.59
C SER A 46 -15.78 -6.75 5.00
N ALA A 47 -14.45 -6.78 5.14
CA ALA A 47 -13.57 -5.74 4.60
C ALA A 47 -13.50 -5.83 3.07
N GLN A 48 -13.39 -7.06 2.55
CA GLN A 48 -13.37 -7.31 1.11
C GLN A 48 -14.70 -6.93 0.45
N SER A 49 -15.84 -7.32 1.05
CA SER A 49 -17.16 -6.99 0.51
C SER A 49 -17.38 -5.49 0.38
N ILE A 50 -16.97 -4.70 1.38
CA ILE A 50 -17.08 -3.24 1.34
C ILE A 50 -16.18 -2.66 0.23
N GLY A 51 -14.97 -3.19 0.07
CA GLY A 51 -14.06 -2.81 -1.02
C GLY A 51 -14.67 -3.06 -2.40
N TYR A 52 -15.22 -4.26 -2.63
CA TYR A 52 -15.86 -4.60 -3.91
C TYR A 52 -17.08 -3.73 -4.22
N VAL A 53 -17.93 -3.45 -3.23
CA VAL A 53 -19.09 -2.56 -3.39
C VAL A 53 -18.63 -1.15 -3.77
N GLY A 54 -17.60 -0.63 -3.12
CA GLY A 54 -17.04 0.69 -3.46
C GLY A 54 -16.53 0.76 -4.90
N VAL A 55 -15.78 -0.24 -5.34
CA VAL A 55 -15.29 -0.32 -6.73
C VAL A 55 -16.45 -0.41 -7.73
N ALA A 56 -17.46 -1.24 -7.43
CA ALA A 56 -18.63 -1.38 -8.31
C ALA A 56 -19.37 -0.04 -8.49
N VAL A 57 -19.56 0.72 -7.41
CA VAL A 57 -20.20 2.05 -7.47
C VAL A 57 -19.38 3.02 -8.33
N LEU A 58 -18.06 3.05 -8.18
CA LEU A 58 -17.19 3.92 -8.98
C LEU A 58 -17.26 3.60 -10.48
N ILE A 59 -17.28 2.31 -10.83
CA ILE A 59 -17.41 1.87 -12.22
C ILE A 59 -18.76 2.28 -12.79
N ILE A 60 -19.85 2.10 -12.05
CA ILE A 60 -21.20 2.46 -12.50
C ILE A 60 -21.29 3.96 -12.77
N ILE A 61 -20.85 4.80 -11.84
CA ILE A 61 -20.92 6.27 -11.99
C ILE A 61 -20.09 6.72 -13.19
N SER A 62 -18.85 6.23 -13.29
CA SER A 62 -17.96 6.56 -14.39
C SER A 62 -18.52 6.10 -15.74
N GLY A 63 -19.10 4.90 -15.77
CA GLY A 63 -19.76 4.33 -16.94
C GLY A 63 -20.97 5.15 -17.38
N LEU A 64 -21.79 5.64 -16.44
CA LEU A 64 -22.93 6.51 -16.74
C LEU A 64 -22.49 7.83 -17.37
N ILE A 65 -21.46 8.48 -16.81
CA ILE A 65 -20.91 9.71 -17.36
C ILE A 65 -20.43 9.49 -18.79
N ILE A 66 -19.63 8.44 -19.02
CA ILE A 66 -19.11 8.12 -20.36
C ILE A 66 -20.26 7.80 -21.32
N SER A 67 -21.26 7.03 -20.87
CA SER A 67 -22.38 6.61 -21.71
C SER A 67 -23.20 7.78 -22.28
N MET A 68 -23.21 8.92 -21.59
CA MET A 68 -23.89 10.13 -22.06
C MET A 68 -23.24 10.71 -23.32
N ASP A 69 -21.92 10.57 -23.47
CA ASP A 69 -21.16 11.11 -24.61
C ASP A 69 -21.00 10.09 -25.76
N VAL A 70 -21.22 8.80 -25.49
CA VAL A 70 -21.10 7.72 -26.49
C VAL A 70 -21.90 7.97 -27.78
N PRO A 71 -23.18 8.40 -27.76
CA PRO A 71 -23.94 8.63 -28.98
C PRO A 71 -23.31 9.70 -29.88
N ARG A 72 -22.79 10.77 -29.27
CA ARG A 72 -22.14 11.89 -29.96
C ARG A 72 -20.83 11.46 -30.61
N VAL A 73 -20.04 10.64 -29.90
CA VAL A 73 -18.79 10.09 -30.44
C VAL A 73 -19.09 9.13 -31.61
N ILE A 74 -20.13 8.31 -31.52
CA ILE A 74 -20.51 7.37 -32.59
C ILE A 74 -20.95 8.11 -33.85
N THR A 75 -21.80 9.13 -33.75
CA THR A 75 -22.21 9.92 -34.93
C THR A 75 -21.02 10.61 -35.57
N TRP A 76 -20.18 11.29 -34.77
CA TRP A 76 -18.95 11.91 -35.27
C TRP A 76 -18.03 10.90 -35.96
N MET A 77 -17.84 9.72 -35.36
CA MET A 77 -16.98 8.67 -35.92
C MET A 77 -17.52 8.09 -37.23
N ARG A 78 -18.85 7.91 -37.34
CA ARG A 78 -19.49 7.48 -38.59
C ARG A 78 -19.30 8.51 -39.71
N GLU A 79 -19.50 9.79 -39.41
CA GLU A 79 -19.29 10.88 -40.37
C GLU A 79 -17.83 10.99 -40.80
N PHE A 80 -16.89 10.85 -39.86
CA PHE A 80 -15.47 10.86 -40.15
C PHE A 80 -15.06 9.72 -41.09
N ILE A 81 -15.57 8.51 -40.87
CA ILE A 81 -15.32 7.35 -41.73
C ILE A 81 -15.95 7.53 -43.12
N LYS A 82 -17.18 8.07 -43.20
CA LYS A 82 -17.84 8.35 -44.48
C LYS A 82 -17.05 9.38 -45.30
N ASN A 83 -16.64 10.48 -44.67
CA ASN A 83 -15.85 11.54 -45.29
C ASN A 83 -14.46 11.06 -45.79
N ARG A 84 -13.89 10.04 -45.13
CA ARG A 84 -12.66 9.37 -45.61
C ARG A 84 -12.91 8.48 -46.83
N ARG A 85 -14.05 7.80 -46.90
CA ARG A 85 -14.44 6.96 -48.04
C ARG A 85 -14.76 7.79 -49.29
N ASP A 86 -15.46 8.91 -49.14
CA ASP A 86 -15.83 9.78 -50.28
C ASP A 86 -14.62 10.51 -50.90
N LYS A 87 -13.46 10.49 -50.25
CA LYS A 87 -12.20 11.11 -50.72
C LYS A 87 -11.21 10.14 -51.41
N THR A 88 -11.52 8.84 -51.48
CA THR A 88 -10.69 7.82 -52.14
C THR A 88 -11.29 7.44 -53.48
#